data_AF-A0A7V4N3R4-F1
#
_entry.id   AF-A0A7V4N3R4-F1
#
_cell.length_a   1.000
_cell.length_b   1.000
_cell.length_c   1.000
_cell.angle_alpha   90.00
_cell.angle_beta   90.00
_cell.angle_gamma   90.00
#
_symmetry.space_group_name_H-M   'P 1'
#
loop_
_entity.id
_entity.type
_entity.pdbx_description
1 polymer ?
#
loop_
_entity_poly.entity_id
_entity_poly.type
_entity_poly.pdbx_seq_one_letter_code
_entity_poly.pdbx_strand_id
1 'polypeptide(L)'
;MSLKEKGEMTFLEHLEELRWHIIRSVIAISVGFTLAFIFREFIFDYIILAPKNPDFVTNHFFCYLAEKWHSPALCINQKPIQLINITM
;
A
#
# COMPACT_ATOMS: atom_id res chain seq x y z
N MET A 1 9.43 -43.75 22.62
CA MET A 1 9.83 -42.41 22.11
C MET A 1 9.08 -42.21 20.80
N SER A 2 7.94 -41.51 20.84
CA SER A 2 7.03 -41.39 19.69
C SER A 2 7.43 -40.17 18.87
N LEU A 3 7.85 -40.41 17.63
CA LEU A 3 8.03 -39.39 16.61
C LEU A 3 6.62 -39.04 16.09
N LYS A 4 6.04 -37.94 16.60
CA LYS A 4 4.76 -37.42 16.12
C LYS A 4 4.96 -36.88 14.70
N GLU A 5 4.43 -37.59 13.70
CA GLU A 5 4.36 -37.09 12.32
C GLU A 5 3.57 -35.78 12.32
N LYS A 6 4.18 -34.72 11.79
CA LYS A 6 3.62 -33.37 11.67
C LYS A 6 2.52 -33.25 10.59
N GLY A 7 1.95 -34.37 10.14
CA GLY A 7 1.27 -34.46 8.84
C GLY A 7 -0.25 -34.50 8.86
N GLU A 8 -0.89 -35.07 9.88
CA GLU A 8 -2.34 -35.25 9.91
C GLU A 8 -2.94 -34.58 11.15
N MET A 9 -3.41 -33.35 10.99
CA MET A 9 -4.27 -32.71 11.98
C MET A 9 -5.71 -33.10 11.68
N THR A 10 -6.47 -33.46 12.72
CA THR A 10 -7.90 -33.73 12.56
C THR A 10 -8.65 -32.44 12.20
N PHE A 11 -9.80 -32.56 11.51
CA PHE A 11 -10.60 -31.39 11.06
C PHE A 11 -10.92 -30.39 12.18
N LEU A 12 -11.11 -30.89 13.41
CA LEU A 12 -11.37 -30.08 14.59
C LEU A 12 -10.10 -29.36 15.09
N GLU A 13 -8.94 -30.01 15.06
CA GLU A 13 -7.65 -29.37 15.37
C GLU A 13 -7.31 -28.27 14.36
N HIS A 14 -7.67 -28.44 13.07
CA HIS A 14 -7.47 -27.40 12.05
C HIS A 14 -8.32 -26.14 12.30
N LEU A 15 -9.56 -26.29 12.78
CA LEU A 15 -10.42 -25.15 13.15
C LEU A 15 -9.93 -24.43 14.41
N GLU A 16 -9.32 -25.15 15.35
CA GLU A 16 -8.77 -24.57 16.57
C GLU A 16 -7.56 -23.68 16.27
N GLU A 17 -6.65 -24.15 15.42
CA GLU A 17 -5.53 -23.32 14.94
C GLU A 17 -6.02 -22.08 14.19
N LEU A 18 -7.00 -22.23 13.28
CA LEU A 18 -7.56 -21.12 12.51
C LEU A 18 -8.06 -19.98 13.41
N ARG A 19 -8.75 -20.28 14.51
CA ARG A 19 -9.26 -19.26 15.45
C ARG A 19 -8.12 -18.48 16.10
N TRP A 20 -7.09 -19.16 16.58
CA TRP A 20 -5.95 -18.53 17.21
C TRP A 20 -5.18 -17.64 16.21
N HIS A 21 -5.02 -18.12 14.97
CA HIS A 21 -4.42 -17.36 13.89
C HIS A 21 -5.24 -16.10 13.53
N ILE A 22 -6.57 -16.20 13.48
CA ILE A 22 -7.44 -15.03 13.21
C ILE A 22 -7.31 -13.99 14.32
N ILE A 23 -7.36 -14.37 15.60
CA ILE A 23 -7.22 -13.42 16.72
C ILE A 23 -5.87 -12.71 16.66
N ARG A 24 -4.78 -13.46 16.45
CA ARG A 24 -3.44 -12.88 16.33
C ARG A 24 -3.31 -11.95 15.11
N SER A 25 -3.92 -12.32 13.98
CA SER A 25 -3.94 -11.51 12.76
C SER A 25 -4.71 -10.21 12.97
N VAL A 26 -5.91 -10.27 13.58
CA VAL A 26 -6.72 -9.09 13.89
C VAL A 26 -5.97 -8.14 14.82
N ILE A 27 -5.27 -8.66 15.84
CA ILE A 27 -4.44 -7.84 16.72
C ILE A 27 -3.32 -7.18 15.93
N ALA A 28 -2.58 -7.93 15.09
CA ALA A 28 -1.51 -7.38 14.27
C ALA A 28 -2.02 -6.28 13.32
N ILE A 29 -3.17 -6.49 12.67
CA ILE A 29 -3.80 -5.51 11.78
C ILE A 29 -4.25 -4.27 12.56
N SER A 30 -4.85 -4.44 13.75
CA SER A 30 -5.31 -3.32 14.57
C SER A 30 -4.16 -2.41 15.03
N VAL A 31 -3.03 -3.00 15.41
CA VAL A 31 -1.82 -2.27 15.78
C VAL A 31 -1.23 -1.58 14.56
N GLY A 32 -1.12 -2.28 13.42
CA GLY A 32 -0.65 -1.70 12.16
C GLY A 32 -1.52 -0.54 11.68
N PHE A 33 -2.84 -0.67 11.82
CA PHE A 33 -3.81 0.39 11.51
C PHE A 33 -3.63 1.61 12.42
N THR A 34 -3.47 1.39 13.73
CA THR A 34 -3.24 2.48 14.69
C THR A 34 -1.96 3.25 14.36
N LEU A 35 -0.87 2.54 14.05
CA LEU A 35 0.39 3.15 13.62
C LEU A 35 0.22 3.93 12.31
N ALA A 36 -0.43 3.34 11.32
CA ALA A 36 -0.72 4.01 10.04
C ALA A 36 -1.58 5.27 10.23
N PHE A 37 -2.50 5.27 11.20
CA PHE A 37 -3.34 6.41 11.50
C PHE A 37 -2.58 7.55 12.21
N ILE A 38 -1.61 7.23 13.07
CA ILE A 38 -0.71 8.23 13.68
C ILE A 38 0.16 8.88 12.60
N PHE A 39 0.70 8.08 11.68
CA PHE A 39 1.52 8.57 10.57
C PHE A 39 0.71 8.90 9.31
N ARG A 40 -0.57 9.24 9.48
CA ARG A 40 -1.47 9.52 8.35
C ARG A 40 -0.91 10.59 7.42
N GLU A 41 -0.40 11.70 7.95
CA GLU A 41 0.16 12.79 7.14
C GLU A 41 1.32 12.29 6.27
N PHE A 42 2.23 11.49 6.82
CA PHE A 42 3.32 10.90 6.06
C PHE A 42 2.81 9.93 4.97
N ILE A 43 1.86 9.05 5.30
CA ILE A 43 1.32 8.08 4.32
C ILE A 43 0.55 8.81 3.21
N PHE A 44 -0.27 9.80 3.56
CA PHE A 44 -1.02 10.53 2.56
C PHE A 44 -0.10 11.40 1.71
N ASP A 45 0.81 12.19 2.28
CA ASP A 45 1.61 13.15 1.51
C ASP A 45 2.76 12.50 0.73
N TYR A 46 3.41 11.47 1.30
CA TYR A 46 4.62 10.87 0.71
C TYR A 46 4.41 9.50 0.05
N ILE A 47 3.32 8.78 0.36
CA ILE A 47 3.05 7.48 -0.27
C ILE A 47 1.91 7.60 -1.28
N ILE A 48 0.77 8.17 -0.89
CA ILE A 48 -0.45 8.19 -1.74
C ILE A 48 -0.45 9.39 -2.68
N LEU A 49 -0.16 10.59 -2.16
CA LEU A 49 -0.14 11.85 -2.91
C LEU A 49 1.26 12.21 -3.41
N ALA A 50 2.27 11.38 -3.18
CA ALA A 50 3.61 11.60 -3.72
C ALA A 50 3.62 11.88 -5.25
N PRO A 51 2.86 11.14 -6.07
CA PRO A 51 2.78 11.41 -7.52
C PRO A 51 2.12 12.73 -7.86
N LYS A 52 1.35 13.35 -6.94
CA LYS A 52 0.73 14.69 -7.11
C LYS A 52 1.80 15.76 -7.26
N ASN A 53 2.97 15.55 -6.67
CA ASN A 53 4.05 16.51 -6.77
C ASN A 53 4.70 16.42 -8.16
N PRO A 54 4.91 17.55 -8.84
CA PRO A 54 5.53 17.58 -10.16
C PRO A 54 6.98 17.02 -10.13
N ASP A 55 7.66 17.08 -8.98
CA ASP A 55 9.03 16.58 -8.78
C ASP A 55 9.13 15.05 -8.60
N PHE A 56 8.03 14.31 -8.73
CA PHE A 56 8.07 12.85 -8.59
C PHE A 56 8.89 12.20 -9.72
N VAL A 57 9.78 11.26 -9.35
CA VAL A 57 10.74 10.60 -10.27
C VAL A 57 10.05 10.05 -11.54
N THR A 58 8.85 9.50 -11.39
CA THR A 58 8.09 8.96 -12.52
C THR A 58 7.76 10.04 -13.55
N ASN A 59 7.38 11.25 -13.13
CA ASN A 59 7.04 12.35 -14.04
C ASN A 59 8.28 12.80 -14.83
N HIS A 60 9.43 12.93 -14.16
CA HIS A 60 10.70 13.28 -14.81
C HIS A 60 11.14 12.20 -15.83
N PHE A 61 10.98 10.92 -15.49
CA PHE A 61 11.28 9.81 -16.40
C PHE A 61 10.40 9.82 -17.66
N PHE A 62 9.09 10.07 -17.50
CA PHE A 62 8.18 10.19 -18.64
C PHE A 62 8.50 11.41 -19.52
N CYS A 63 8.91 12.53 -18.93
CA CYS A 63 9.31 13.71 -19.71
C CYS A 63 10.63 13.52 -20.45
N TYR A 64 11.61 12.84 -19.86
CA TYR A 64 12.84 12.46 -20.55
C TYR A 64 12.56 11.53 -21.75
N LEU A 65 11.64 10.57 -21.60
CA LEU A 65 11.19 9.73 -22.71
C LEU A 65 10.44 10.53 -23.78
N ALA A 66 9.60 11.48 -23.36
CA ALA A 66 8.84 12.35 -24.25
C ALA A 66 9.75 13.22 -25.14
N GLU A 67 10.80 13.81 -24.57
CA GLU A 67 11.81 14.58 -25.32
C GLU A 67 12.54 13.69 -26.33
N LYS A 68 12.92 12.48 -25.92
CA LYS A 68 13.59 11.52 -26.80
C LYS A 68 12.71 11.09 -27.99
N TRP A 69 11.39 11.07 -27.80
CA TRP A 69 10.40 10.61 -28.79
C TRP A 69 9.63 11.76 -29.47
N HIS A 70 10.03 13.02 -29.26
CA HIS A 70 9.39 14.23 -29.81
C HIS A 70 7.87 14.29 -29.59
N SER A 71 7.37 13.72 -28.49
CA SER A 71 5.94 13.72 -28.16
C SER A 71 5.70 14.45 -26.84
N PRO A 72 5.45 15.77 -26.84
CA PRO A 72 5.27 16.56 -25.63
C PRO A 72 4.02 16.16 -24.82
N ALA A 73 3.09 15.41 -25.43
CA ALA A 73 1.89 14.89 -24.77
C ALA A 73 2.18 13.76 -23.76
N LEU A 74 3.36 13.11 -23.83
CA LEU A 74 3.74 12.03 -22.90
C LEU A 74 4.28 12.55 -21.55
N CYS A 75 4.53 13.85 -21.43
CA CYS A 75 5.05 14.46 -20.21
C CYS A 75 3.87 14.75 -19.24
N ILE A 76 3.65 13.84 -18.30
CA ILE A 76 2.47 13.83 -17.41
C ILE A 76 2.76 14.61 -16.11
N ASN A 77 1.70 15.18 -15.54
CA ASN A 77 1.68 15.81 -14.21
C ASN A 77 2.66 16.99 -13.98
N GLN A 78 2.92 17.76 -15.03
CA GLN A 78 3.74 18.97 -15.02
C GLN A 78 3.14 20.14 -14.21
N LYS A 79 1.83 20.12 -13.94
CA LYS A 79 1.13 21.16 -13.18
C LYS A 79 0.62 20.56 -11.86
N PRO A 80 0.70 21.31 -10.74
CA PRO A 80 0.18 20.81 -9.47
C PRO A 80 -1.32 20.56 -9.59
N ILE A 81 -1.73 19.31 -9.37
CA ILE A 81 -3.15 18.93 -9.39
C ILE A 81 -3.84 19.69 -8.26
N GLN A 82 -4.76 20.58 -8.63
CA GLN A 82 -5.64 21.24 -7.66
C GLN A 82 -6.66 20.20 -7.20
N LEU A 83 -6.67 19.91 -5.90
CA LEU A 83 -7.70 19.06 -5.31
C LEU A 83 -9.02 19.83 -5.37
N ILE A 84 -9.89 19.45 -6.31
CA ILE A 84 -11.21 20.04 -6.46
C ILE A 84 -12.06 19.52 -5.30
N ASN A 85 -12.37 20.41 -4.35
CA ASN A 85 -13.31 20.13 -3.29
C ASN A 85 -14.73 20.38 -3.82
N ILE A 86 -15.43 19.32 -4.20
CA ILE A 86 -16.88 19.40 -4.46
C ILE A 86 -17.64 19.36 -3.12
N THR A 87 -17.46 20.37 -2.29
CA THR A 87 -18.44 20.65 -1.23
C THR A 87 -19.72 21.14 -1.90
N MET A 88 -20.79 20.35 -1.80
CA MET A 88 -22.15 20.81 -2.08
C MET A 88 -22.74 21.53 -0.88
#